data_AF-T1I0S1-F1
#
_entry.id   AF-T1I0S1-F1
#
_cell.length_a   1.000
_cell.length_b   1.000
_cell.length_c   1.000
_cell.angle_alpha   90.00
_cell.angle_beta   90.00
_cell.angle_gamma   90.00
#
_symmetry.space_group_name_H-M   'P 1'
#
loop_
_entity.id
_entity.type
_entity.pdbx_description
1 polymer ?
#
loop_
_entity_poly.entity_id
_entity_poly.type
_entity_poly.pdbx_seq_one_letter_code
_entity_poly.pdbx_strand_id
1 'polypeptide(L)'
;MHVINHLKGEVDSTHSRMVLPESARIARGNIQSICELIKNISCFDAVIFPGGFGVAKNLSDYAIKGADCNVIPEVVKVIQEFHNAKKPQGFLCISPILAARVLCTVKITLGKNSCDKWPHRGAIEDAKKMGATVELRNWDEVSFDEENLIFSSPAYMYDGQYHEIDDGIGHM
;
A
#
# COMPACT_ATOMS: atom_id res chain seq x y z
N MET A 1 4.33 15.11 3.21
CA MET A 1 5.31 15.27 4.32
C MET A 1 6.74 15.52 3.85
N HIS A 2 7.22 14.95 2.75
CA HIS A 2 8.56 15.25 2.21
C HIS A 2 8.57 15.24 0.67
N VAL A 3 9.42 16.07 0.06
CA VAL A 3 9.90 15.89 -1.32
C VAL A 3 11.27 15.22 -1.24
N ILE A 4 11.51 14.19 -2.04
CA ILE A 4 12.78 13.44 -2.03
C ILE A 4 13.50 13.65 -3.35
N ASN A 5 14.75 14.07 -3.27
CA ASN A 5 15.66 14.02 -4.41
C ASN A 5 16.18 12.59 -4.54
N HIS A 6 15.54 11.80 -5.39
CA HIS A 6 15.87 10.39 -5.57
C HIS A 6 17.25 10.16 -6.21
N LEU A 7 17.83 11.15 -6.90
CA LEU A 7 19.20 11.05 -7.43
C LEU A 7 20.24 10.96 -6.31
N LYS A 8 19.97 11.64 -5.19
CA LYS A 8 20.87 11.71 -4.04
C LYS A 8 20.38 10.89 -2.83
N GLY A 9 19.13 10.45 -2.84
CA GLY A 9 18.49 9.76 -1.71
C GLY A 9 18.19 10.67 -0.51
N GLU A 10 18.18 11.99 -0.69
CA GLU A 10 18.01 12.97 0.39
C GLU A 10 16.67 13.73 0.33
N VAL A 11 16.24 14.28 1.47
CA VAL A 11 15.07 15.17 1.52
C VAL A 11 15.42 16.48 0.84
N ASP A 12 14.56 16.92 -0.09
CA ASP A 12 14.61 18.26 -0.67
C ASP A 12 13.71 19.18 0.17
N SER A 13 14.32 20.02 1.00
CA SER A 13 13.63 20.99 1.85
C SER A 13 13.32 22.31 1.13
N THR A 14 13.78 22.48 -0.11
CA THR A 14 13.60 23.73 -0.88
C THR A 14 12.32 23.75 -1.71
N HIS A 15 11.73 22.58 -1.95
CA HIS A 15 10.51 22.44 -2.75
C HIS A 15 9.35 21.87 -1.92
N SER A 16 8.14 22.33 -2.26
CA SER A 16 6.89 21.73 -1.81
C SER A 16 6.10 21.24 -3.02
N ARG A 17 5.47 20.07 -2.88
CA ARG A 17 4.69 19.44 -3.94
C ARG A 17 3.37 18.94 -3.38
N MET A 18 2.32 19.04 -4.19
CA MET A 18 1.00 18.53 -3.86
C MET A 18 0.83 17.12 -4.42
N VAL A 19 0.23 16.23 -3.63
CA VAL A 19 0.08 14.80 -3.99
C VAL A 19 -0.69 14.64 -5.30
N LEU A 20 -1.88 15.25 -5.42
CA LEU A 20 -2.75 15.04 -6.58
C LEU A 20 -2.15 15.52 -7.91
N PRO A 21 -1.57 16.74 -8.04
CA PRO A 21 -0.87 17.16 -9.25
C PRO A 21 0.33 16.29 -9.63
N GLU A 22 1.10 15.81 -8.65
CA GLU A 22 2.22 14.93 -8.95
C GLU A 22 1.76 13.53 -9.38
N SER A 23 0.71 12.99 -8.76
CA SER A 23 0.07 11.74 -9.20
C SER A 23 -0.52 11.83 -10.60
N ALA A 24 -0.96 13.03 -11.03
CA ALA A 24 -1.44 13.27 -12.39
C ALA A 24 -0.38 12.96 -13.46
N ARG A 25 0.91 12.98 -13.13
CA ARG A 25 2.00 12.60 -14.05
C ARG A 25 1.89 11.12 -14.45
N ILE A 26 1.64 10.23 -13.48
CA ILE A 26 1.46 8.79 -13.70
C ILE A 26 0.17 8.55 -14.52
N ALA A 27 -0.92 9.21 -14.12
CA ALA A 27 -2.22 9.07 -14.75
C ALA A 27 -2.36 9.85 -16.08
N ARG A 28 -1.31 10.52 -16.56
CA ARG A 28 -1.31 11.34 -17.78
C ARG A 28 -2.44 12.38 -17.80
N GLY A 29 -2.71 12.99 -16.64
CA GLY A 29 -3.78 13.98 -16.44
C GLY A 29 -5.16 13.39 -16.14
N ASN A 30 -5.39 12.09 -16.38
CA ASN A 30 -6.67 11.43 -16.11
C ASN A 30 -6.76 10.96 -14.66
N ILE A 31 -6.84 11.91 -13.72
CA ILE A 31 -6.92 11.63 -12.28
C ILE A 31 -8.02 12.45 -11.63
N GLN A 32 -8.65 11.87 -10.62
CA GLN A 32 -9.64 12.54 -9.79
C GLN A 32 -9.18 12.56 -8.33
N SER A 33 -9.76 13.46 -7.55
CA SER A 33 -9.59 13.44 -6.09
C SER A 33 -10.17 12.15 -5.52
N ILE A 34 -9.56 11.63 -4.45
CA ILE A 34 -10.10 10.49 -3.69
C ILE A 34 -11.53 10.76 -3.17
N CYS A 35 -11.88 12.04 -2.97
CA CYS A 35 -13.24 12.41 -2.58
C CYS A 35 -14.28 12.10 -3.68
N GLU A 36 -13.89 12.14 -4.96
CA GLU A 36 -14.77 11.75 -6.07
C GLU A 36 -14.98 10.24 -6.12
N LEU A 37 -13.95 9.45 -5.79
CA LEU A 37 -14.10 8.01 -5.60
C LEU A 37 -15.11 7.73 -4.48
N ILE A 38 -14.93 8.33 -3.30
CA ILE A 38 -15.82 8.13 -2.14
C ILE A 38 -17.29 8.44 -2.48
N LYS A 39 -17.57 9.50 -3.24
CA LYS A 39 -18.94 9.86 -3.65
C LYS A 39 -19.57 8.81 -4.57
N ASN A 40 -18.76 8.06 -5.32
CA ASN A 40 -19.21 7.19 -6.40
C ASN A 40 -18.76 5.74 -6.19
N ILE A 41 -18.47 5.31 -4.95
CA ILE A 41 -17.93 3.98 -4.65
C ILE A 41 -18.79 2.83 -5.21
N SER A 42 -20.10 3.04 -5.31
CA SER A 42 -21.02 2.07 -5.90
C SER A 42 -20.70 1.76 -7.37
N CYS A 43 -20.10 2.71 -8.10
CA CYS A 43 -19.75 2.60 -9.52
C CYS A 43 -18.46 1.82 -9.81
N PHE A 44 -17.72 1.39 -8.78
CA PHE A 44 -16.45 0.66 -8.94
C PHE A 44 -16.55 -0.74 -8.37
N ASP A 45 -16.01 -1.74 -9.06
CA ASP A 45 -16.10 -3.15 -8.61
C ASP A 45 -14.97 -3.55 -7.65
N ALA A 46 -13.82 -2.87 -7.72
CA ALA A 46 -12.64 -3.15 -6.90
C ALA A 46 -11.77 -1.89 -6.70
N VAL A 47 -10.82 -1.95 -5.77
CA VAL A 47 -9.82 -0.89 -5.55
C VAL A 47 -8.42 -1.49 -5.38
N ILE A 48 -7.42 -0.84 -5.99
CA ILE A 48 -6.01 -1.22 -5.87
C ILE A 48 -5.23 -0.07 -5.23
N PHE A 49 -4.40 -0.40 -4.25
CA PHE A 49 -3.44 0.50 -3.61
C PHE A 49 -2.02 0.09 -4.01
N PRO A 50 -1.43 0.74 -5.04
CA PRO A 50 -0.01 0.59 -5.34
C PRO A 50 0.87 0.95 -4.15
N GLY A 51 2.11 0.46 -4.19
CA GLY A 51 3.09 0.67 -3.13
C GLY A 51 3.79 2.02 -3.15
N GLY A 52 5.02 2.00 -2.62
CA GLY A 52 5.90 3.16 -2.52
C GLY A 52 5.78 3.90 -1.19
N PHE A 53 6.87 4.54 -0.76
CA PHE A 53 6.94 5.25 0.52
C PHE A 53 5.94 6.41 0.67
N GLY A 54 5.34 6.88 -0.42
CA GLY A 54 4.23 7.83 -0.37
C GLY A 54 3.05 7.30 0.43
N VAL A 55 2.80 5.99 0.42
CA VAL A 55 1.73 5.38 1.23
C VAL A 55 2.01 5.55 2.73
N ALA A 56 3.25 5.29 3.15
CA ALA A 56 3.69 5.40 4.53
C ALA A 56 3.84 6.84 5.04
N LYS A 57 3.83 7.84 4.15
CA LYS A 57 4.14 9.25 4.47
C LYS A 57 3.02 10.25 4.15
N ASN A 58 2.14 9.92 3.21
CA ASN A 58 1.09 10.82 2.73
C ASN A 58 -0.31 10.22 2.93
N LEU A 59 -0.46 8.90 2.77
CA LEU A 59 -1.73 8.20 3.04
C LEU A 59 -1.84 7.74 4.51
N SER A 60 -0.71 7.77 5.21
CA SER A 60 -0.58 7.49 6.64
C SER A 60 0.64 8.22 7.20
N ASP A 61 0.82 8.15 8.52
CA ASP A 61 2.05 8.54 9.21
C ASP A 61 2.93 7.33 9.63
N TYR A 62 2.77 6.19 8.96
CA TYR A 62 3.47 4.93 9.24
C TYR A 62 4.99 5.05 9.26
N ALA A 63 5.56 5.83 8.34
CA ALA A 63 7.01 6.04 8.26
C ALA A 63 7.60 6.70 9.53
N ILE A 64 6.76 7.30 10.38
CA ILE A 64 7.17 7.96 11.63
C ILE A 64 6.69 7.17 12.85
N LYS A 65 5.46 6.66 12.82
CA LYS A 65 4.80 6.05 14.00
C LYS A 65 4.82 4.52 14.01
N GLY A 66 5.26 3.86 12.94
CA GLY A 66 5.27 2.39 12.87
C GLY A 66 3.88 1.80 13.14
N ALA A 67 3.81 0.77 13.99
CA ALA A 67 2.56 0.10 14.38
C ALA A 67 1.45 1.04 14.91
N ASP A 68 1.81 2.19 15.51
CA ASP A 68 0.88 3.15 16.11
C ASP A 68 0.40 4.23 15.12
N CYS A 69 0.58 4.00 13.81
CA CYS A 69 0.26 4.98 12.80
C CYS A 69 -1.23 5.30 12.69
N ASN A 70 -1.54 6.40 12.01
CA ASN A 70 -2.87 6.79 11.59
C ASN A 70 -2.89 6.80 10.07
N VAL A 71 -3.98 6.28 9.51
CA VAL A 71 -4.29 6.37 8.09
C VAL A 71 -5.20 7.59 7.89
N ILE A 72 -5.02 8.34 6.80
CA ILE A 72 -5.83 9.53 6.56
C ILE A 72 -7.32 9.18 6.40
N PRO A 73 -8.26 10.03 6.84
CA PRO A 73 -9.68 9.70 6.90
C PRO A 73 -10.28 9.23 5.57
N GLU A 74 -9.85 9.82 4.46
CA GLU A 74 -10.33 9.48 3.12
C GLU A 74 -9.96 8.04 2.74
N VAL A 75 -8.74 7.62 3.06
CA VAL A 75 -8.26 6.25 2.77
C VAL A 75 -8.93 5.24 3.69
N VAL A 76 -9.10 5.58 4.98
CA VAL A 76 -9.90 4.75 5.92
C VAL A 76 -11.29 4.51 5.36
N LYS A 77 -11.95 5.58 4.89
CA LYS A 77 -13.30 5.50 4.34
C LYS A 77 -13.37 4.62 3.09
N VAL A 78 -12.42 4.76 2.16
CA VAL A 78 -12.36 3.90 0.97
C VAL A 78 -12.21 2.43 1.37
N ILE A 79 -11.24 2.09 2.24
CA ILE A 79 -10.99 0.70 2.65
C ILE A 79 -12.22 0.09 3.32
N GLN A 80 -12.85 0.84 4.23
CA GLN A 80 -14.04 0.38 4.95
C GLN A 80 -15.25 0.23 4.04
N GLU A 81 -15.50 1.17 3.11
CA GLU A 81 -16.66 1.10 2.22
C GLU A 81 -16.53 -0.02 1.18
N PHE A 82 -15.35 -0.26 0.62
CA PHE A 82 -15.11 -1.43 -0.24
C PHE A 82 -15.24 -2.75 0.54
N HIS A 83 -14.71 -2.81 1.76
CA HIS A 83 -14.84 -3.99 2.63
C HIS A 83 -16.30 -4.31 2.98
N ASN A 84 -17.05 -3.29 3.43
CA ASN A 84 -18.46 -3.42 3.78
C ASN A 84 -19.33 -3.82 2.58
N ALA A 85 -19.00 -3.33 1.39
CA ALA A 85 -19.66 -3.69 0.14
C ALA A 85 -19.24 -5.06 -0.41
N LYS A 86 -18.34 -5.78 0.28
CA LYS A 86 -17.75 -7.05 -0.18
C LYS A 86 -17.17 -6.94 -1.59
N LYS A 87 -16.44 -5.85 -1.83
CA LYS A 87 -15.73 -5.58 -3.08
C LYS A 87 -14.24 -5.89 -2.92
N PRO A 88 -13.59 -6.56 -3.89
CA PRO A 88 -12.17 -6.89 -3.82
C PRO A 88 -11.27 -5.67 -3.63
N GLN A 89 -10.21 -5.85 -2.82
CA GLN A 89 -9.19 -4.84 -2.56
C GLN A 89 -7.80 -5.43 -2.74
N GLY A 90 -6.95 -4.79 -3.55
CA GLY A 90 -5.57 -5.22 -3.77
C GLY A 90 -4.56 -4.25 -3.17
N PHE A 91 -3.55 -4.77 -2.48
CA PHE A 91 -2.50 -3.98 -1.81
C PHE A 91 -1.11 -4.47 -2.21
N LEU A 92 -0.30 -3.58 -2.77
CA LEU A 92 1.03 -3.89 -3.28
C LEU A 92 2.15 -3.28 -2.42
N CYS A 93 3.23 -4.03 -2.23
CA CYS A 93 4.44 -3.57 -1.55
C CYS A 93 4.15 -3.15 -0.10
N ILE A 94 4.28 -1.87 0.27
CA ILE A 94 4.06 -1.41 1.64
C ILE A 94 2.59 -1.09 1.96
N SER A 95 1.72 -0.98 0.95
CA SER A 95 0.31 -0.62 1.18
C SER A 95 -0.53 -1.64 1.97
N PRO A 96 -0.18 -2.94 2.12
CA PRO A 96 -0.90 -3.85 3.01
C PRO A 96 -0.92 -3.39 4.47
N ILE A 97 0.01 -2.53 4.91
CA ILE A 97 -0.03 -1.88 6.23
C ILE A 97 -1.32 -1.06 6.42
N LEU A 98 -1.87 -0.47 5.36
CA LEU A 98 -3.13 0.28 5.45
C LEU A 98 -4.29 -0.66 5.80
N ALA A 99 -4.38 -1.82 5.13
CA ALA A 99 -5.40 -2.83 5.40
C ALA A 99 -5.25 -3.39 6.82
N ALA A 100 -4.02 -3.74 7.22
CA ALA A 100 -3.72 -4.19 8.58
C ALA A 100 -4.17 -3.16 9.63
N ARG A 101 -3.90 -1.88 9.40
CA ARG A 101 -4.24 -0.83 10.36
C ARG A 101 -5.74 -0.54 10.44
N VAL A 102 -6.45 -0.59 9.31
CA VAL A 102 -7.86 -0.17 9.24
C VAL A 102 -8.83 -1.30 9.58
N LEU A 103 -8.52 -2.53 9.14
CA LEU A 103 -9.41 -3.67 9.28
C LEU A 103 -8.99 -4.63 10.40
N CYS A 104 -7.73 -4.54 10.87
CA CYS A 104 -7.13 -5.37 11.91
C CYS A 104 -7.07 -6.86 11.55
N THR A 105 -8.21 -7.54 11.43
CA THR A 105 -8.32 -9.00 11.24
C THR A 105 -8.30 -9.40 9.77
N VAL A 106 -7.19 -9.09 9.09
CA VAL A 106 -6.98 -9.42 7.67
C VAL A 106 -5.77 -10.31 7.48
N LYS A 107 -5.80 -11.14 6.46
CA LYS A 107 -4.67 -11.96 6.02
C LYS A 107 -3.98 -11.27 4.84
N ILE A 108 -2.69 -11.00 4.99
CA ILE A 108 -1.91 -10.24 4.00
C ILE A 108 -0.49 -10.81 3.87
N THR A 109 0.23 -10.41 2.84
CA THR A 109 1.69 -10.55 2.77
C THR A 109 2.39 -9.21 2.60
N LEU A 110 3.59 -9.12 3.20
CA LEU A 110 4.56 -8.05 3.00
C LEU A 110 5.89 -8.62 2.48
N GLY A 111 5.91 -9.89 2.05
CA GLY A 111 7.10 -10.62 1.63
C GLY A 111 7.66 -11.58 2.67
N LYS A 112 8.99 -11.77 2.66
CA LYS A 112 9.71 -12.65 3.59
C LYS A 112 10.41 -11.88 4.71
N ASN A 113 10.54 -12.55 5.86
CA ASN A 113 11.39 -12.09 6.96
C ASN A 113 12.84 -12.59 6.78
N SER A 114 13.55 -12.06 5.77
CA SER A 114 14.94 -12.45 5.45
C SER A 114 15.85 -11.24 5.31
N CYS A 115 17.13 -11.37 5.69
CA CYS A 115 18.12 -10.31 5.48
C CYS A 115 18.52 -10.12 4.01
N ASP A 116 18.35 -11.15 3.20
CA ASP A 116 18.76 -11.16 1.80
C ASP A 116 17.63 -10.67 0.89
N LYS A 117 17.83 -9.54 0.20
CA LYS A 117 16.88 -8.90 -0.72
C LYS A 117 15.53 -8.41 -0.13
N TRP A 118 15.33 -8.40 1.19
CA TRP A 118 14.11 -7.85 1.82
C TRP A 118 14.42 -6.68 2.76
N PRO A 119 14.72 -5.48 2.22
CA PRO A 119 15.17 -4.33 3.02
C PRO A 119 14.11 -3.80 3.99
N HIS A 120 12.82 -4.09 3.76
CA HIS A 120 11.69 -3.52 4.53
C HIS A 120 10.93 -4.57 5.37
N ARG A 121 11.57 -5.71 5.66
CA ARG A 121 10.97 -6.81 6.43
C ARG A 121 10.42 -6.43 7.81
N GLY A 122 10.88 -5.32 8.39
CA GLY A 122 10.38 -4.82 9.69
C GLY A 122 8.88 -4.57 9.70
N ALA A 123 8.28 -4.24 8.55
CA ALA A 123 6.85 -4.01 8.42
C ALA A 123 6.00 -5.26 8.74
N ILE A 124 6.56 -6.46 8.62
CA ILE A 124 5.89 -7.72 8.95
C ILE A 124 5.48 -7.75 10.42
N GLU A 125 6.38 -7.35 11.32
CA GLU A 125 6.09 -7.37 12.76
C GLU A 125 5.16 -6.24 13.17
N ASP A 126 5.23 -5.09 12.50
CA ASP A 126 4.29 -4.00 12.73
C ASP A 126 2.86 -4.37 12.30
N ALA A 127 2.71 -5.00 11.12
CA ALA A 127 1.40 -5.47 10.66
C ALA A 127 0.78 -6.51 11.62
N LYS A 128 1.59 -7.43 12.17
CA LYS A 128 1.13 -8.35 13.21
C LYS A 128 0.66 -7.63 14.47
N LYS A 129 1.37 -6.60 14.92
CA LYS A 129 0.96 -5.77 16.07
C LYS A 129 -0.34 -5.01 15.81
N MET A 130 -0.61 -4.65 14.55
CA MET A 130 -1.88 -4.05 14.13
C MET A 130 -3.04 -5.06 14.06
N GLY A 131 -2.78 -6.36 14.26
CA GLY A 131 -3.79 -7.42 14.31
C GLY A 131 -3.85 -8.31 13.06
N ALA A 132 -3.05 -8.02 12.03
CA ALA A 132 -3.09 -8.76 10.77
C ALA A 132 -2.40 -10.13 10.89
N THR A 133 -2.92 -11.11 10.17
CA THR A 133 -2.23 -12.38 9.94
C THR A 133 -1.31 -12.22 8.73
N VAL A 134 0.00 -12.18 8.97
CA VAL A 134 0.98 -12.00 7.88
C VAL A 134 1.49 -13.35 7.38
N GLU A 135 1.17 -13.68 6.14
CA GLU A 135 1.75 -14.81 5.41
C GLU A 135 3.10 -14.40 4.81
N LEU A 136 4.14 -15.20 5.09
CA LEU A 136 5.43 -15.01 4.43
C LEU A 136 5.34 -15.59 3.01
N ARG A 137 5.39 -14.71 2.01
CA ARG A 137 5.31 -15.06 0.59
C ARG A 137 6.55 -14.58 -0.14
N ASN A 138 7.00 -15.32 -1.14
CA ASN A 138 8.05 -14.91 -2.05
C ASN A 138 7.56 -13.78 -2.99
N TRP A 139 8.48 -13.16 -3.74
CA TRP A 139 8.17 -12.01 -4.58
C TRP A 139 7.18 -12.32 -5.72
N ASP A 140 7.12 -13.58 -6.16
CA ASP A 140 6.25 -14.14 -7.20
C ASP A 140 4.94 -14.72 -6.65
N GLU A 141 4.69 -14.59 -5.35
CA GLU A 141 3.53 -15.16 -4.67
C GLU A 141 2.58 -14.07 -4.14
N VAL A 142 1.29 -14.40 -4.11
CA VAL A 142 0.20 -13.53 -3.65
C VAL A 142 -0.44 -14.14 -2.40
N SER A 143 -0.85 -13.29 -1.46
CA SER A 143 -1.75 -13.69 -0.38
C SER A 143 -3.18 -13.27 -0.70
N PHE A 144 -4.12 -14.21 -0.58
CA PHE A 144 -5.55 -13.96 -0.75
C PHE A 144 -6.32 -14.30 0.52
N ASP A 145 -6.96 -13.28 1.08
CA ASP A 145 -7.93 -13.37 2.17
C ASP A 145 -9.33 -13.48 1.57
N GLU A 146 -9.83 -14.71 1.47
CA GLU A 146 -11.15 -15.03 0.92
C GLU A 146 -12.29 -14.40 1.73
N GLU A 147 -12.15 -14.31 3.05
CA GLU A 147 -13.22 -13.81 3.94
C GLU A 147 -13.42 -12.30 3.78
N ASN A 148 -12.30 -11.58 3.65
CA ASN A 148 -12.29 -10.12 3.53
C ASN A 148 -12.19 -9.62 2.08
N LEU A 149 -11.99 -10.52 1.11
CA LEU A 149 -11.73 -10.22 -0.31
C LEU A 149 -10.51 -9.31 -0.51
N ILE A 150 -9.42 -9.61 0.22
CA ILE A 150 -8.18 -8.83 0.18
C ILE A 150 -7.08 -9.61 -0.50
N PHE A 151 -6.45 -8.98 -1.47
CA PHE A 151 -5.29 -9.47 -2.19
C PHE A 151 -4.06 -8.64 -1.78
N SER A 152 -2.91 -9.30 -1.64
CA SER A 152 -1.65 -8.58 -1.46
C SER A 152 -0.47 -9.29 -2.11
N SER A 153 0.45 -8.50 -2.67
CA SER A 153 1.68 -8.97 -3.29
C SER A 153 2.89 -8.14 -2.82
N PRO A 154 4.06 -8.76 -2.58
CA PRO A 154 5.19 -8.04 -1.98
C PRO A 154 5.82 -6.99 -2.89
N ALA A 155 5.80 -7.16 -4.22
CA ALA A 155 6.42 -6.24 -5.18
C ALA A 155 7.80 -5.72 -4.70
N TYR A 156 8.06 -4.40 -4.73
CA TYR A 156 9.33 -3.81 -4.30
C TYR A 156 9.64 -3.86 -2.78
N MET A 157 8.87 -4.60 -1.98
CA MET A 157 9.38 -5.04 -0.66
C MET A 157 10.57 -5.99 -0.82
N TYR A 158 10.63 -6.65 -1.98
CA TYR A 158 11.76 -7.40 -2.50
C TYR A 158 12.64 -6.49 -3.38
N ASP A 159 13.96 -6.57 -3.19
CA ASP A 159 14.97 -5.95 -4.06
C ASP A 159 15.15 -6.79 -5.33
N GLY A 160 14.18 -6.67 -6.23
CA GLY A 160 14.05 -7.43 -7.48
C GLY A 160 14.24 -6.59 -8.74
N GLN A 161 14.51 -7.29 -9.84
CA GLN A 161 14.49 -6.73 -11.18
C GLN A 161 13.05 -6.37 -11.59
N TYR A 162 12.91 -5.43 -12.53
CA TYR A 162 11.59 -4.98 -12.99
C TYR A 162 10.67 -6.13 -13.41
N HIS A 163 11.17 -7.09 -14.21
CA HIS A 163 10.36 -8.20 -14.68
C HIS A 163 9.91 -9.13 -13.55
N GLU A 164 10.74 -9.35 -12.52
CA GLU A 164 10.34 -10.12 -11.34
C GLU A 164 9.16 -9.44 -10.63
N ILE A 165 9.22 -8.11 -10.49
CA ILE A 165 8.14 -7.35 -9.86
C ILE A 165 6.88 -7.32 -10.73
N ASP A 166 7.02 -7.19 -12.04
CA ASP A 166 5.91 -7.22 -13.00
C ASP A 166 5.20 -8.57 -12.99
N ASP A 167 5.95 -9.68 -13.07
CA ASP A 167 5.42 -11.04 -13.00
C ASP A 167 4.67 -11.30 -11.67
N GLY A 168 5.27 -10.88 -10.54
CA GLY A 168 4.66 -11.05 -9.21
C GLY A 168 3.42 -10.19 -8.98
N ILE A 169 3.31 -9.03 -9.62
CA ILE A 169 2.07 -8.23 -9.65
C ILE A 169 1.04 -8.87 -10.58
N GLY A 170 1.47 -9.42 -11.72
CA GLY A 170 0.60 -10.06 -12.71
C GLY A 170 -0.12 -11.32 -12.22
N HIS A 171 0.37 -11.96 -11.15
CA HIS A 171 -0.30 -13.08 -10.49
C HIS A 171 -1.47 -12.68 -9.57
N MET A 172 -1.61 -11.39 -9.24
CA MET A 172 -2.64 -10.87 -8.33
C MET A 172 -3.92 -10.50 -9.09
#